data_AF-A0A1H5ZVB7-F1
#
_entry.id   AF-A0A1H5ZVB7-F1
#
_cell.length_a   1.000
_cell.length_b   1.000
_cell.length_c   1.000
_cell.angle_alpha   90.00
_cell.angle_beta   90.00
_cell.angle_gamma   90.00
#
_symmetry.space_group_name_H-M   'P 1'
#
loop_
_entity.id
_entity.type
_entity.pdbx_description
1 polymer ?
#
loop_
_entity_poly.entity_id
_entity_poly.type
_entity_poly.pdbx_seq_one_letter_code
_entity_poly.pdbx_strand_id
1 'polypeptide(L)'
;MNNEIIEEIFNTILQRGSFEAYYQYPDHTKTAIGLKGQGYLISPHVNPNIYLPSKLGEEVLQSGGWKSYIEQKEKQRLQLDKMQHYEFQNVKLKYYSFWPVLILATIGGVYSSIQIINSLSTPKPNTERKIKEQKKVIVSKLHTSSETQRPLNGLPLKSADTTSRSTKS
;
A
#
# COMPACT_ATOMS: atom_id res chain seq x y z
N MET A 1 -39.48 -9.46 8.43
CA MET A 1 -39.78 -8.73 9.67
C MET A 1 -40.13 -7.31 9.29
N ASN A 2 -41.14 -6.72 9.91
CA ASN A 2 -41.48 -5.32 9.65
C ASN A 2 -40.53 -4.41 10.44
N ASN A 3 -39.73 -3.59 9.75
CA ASN A 3 -38.75 -2.71 10.38
C ASN A 3 -39.40 -1.64 11.25
N GLU A 4 -40.62 -1.20 10.93
CA GLU A 4 -41.36 -0.21 11.72
C GLU A 4 -41.73 -0.77 13.10
N ILE A 5 -42.19 -2.03 13.14
CA ILE A 5 -42.53 -2.73 14.39
C ILE A 5 -41.27 -2.97 15.22
N ILE A 6 -40.14 -3.32 14.59
CA ILE A 6 -38.88 -3.48 15.31
C ILE A 6 -38.45 -2.14 15.94
N GLU A 7 -38.55 -1.05 15.19
CA GLU A 7 -38.22 0.29 15.66
C GLU A 7 -39.11 0.68 16.85
N GLU A 8 -40.42 0.41 16.78
CA GLU A 8 -41.35 0.66 17.88
C GLU A 8 -41.01 -0.16 19.14
N ILE A 9 -40.65 -1.44 18.98
CA ILE A 9 -40.20 -2.29 20.09
C ILE A 9 -38.95 -1.69 20.74
N PHE A 10 -37.93 -1.32 19.97
CA PHE A 10 -36.71 -0.74 20.53
C PHE A 10 -36.93 0.63 21.15
N ASN A 11 -37.81 1.47 20.59
CA ASN A 11 -38.21 2.74 21.21
C ASN A 11 -38.94 2.51 22.53
N THR A 12 -39.80 1.50 22.61
CA THR A 12 -40.45 1.11 23.87
C THR A 12 -39.43 0.67 24.91
N ILE A 13 -38.45 -0.15 24.52
CA ILE A 13 -37.35 -0.57 25.40
C ILE A 13 -36.50 0.62 25.84
N LEU A 14 -36.22 1.57 24.95
CA LEU A 14 -35.45 2.76 25.27
C LEU A 14 -36.17 3.63 26.33
N GLN A 15 -37.49 3.71 26.25
CA GLN A 15 -38.30 4.50 27.19
C GLN A 15 -38.60 3.77 28.52
N ARG A 16 -38.85 2.46 28.47
CA ARG A 16 -39.36 1.67 29.61
C ARG A 16 -38.36 0.65 30.16
N GLY A 17 -37.21 0.49 29.53
CA GLY A 17 -36.19 -0.52 29.85
C GLY A 17 -36.53 -1.95 29.40
N SER A 18 -37.78 -2.23 29.01
CA SER A 18 -38.23 -3.55 28.56
C SER A 18 -39.44 -3.45 27.64
N PHE A 19 -39.71 -4.53 26.92
CA PHE A 19 -40.90 -4.70 26.09
C PHE A 19 -41.70 -5.90 26.58
N GLU A 20 -42.99 -5.71 26.85
CA GLU A 20 -43.89 -6.80 27.23
C GLU A 20 -44.75 -7.21 26.03
N ALA A 21 -44.70 -8.48 25.65
CA ALA A 21 -45.51 -9.00 24.57
C ALA A 21 -46.94 -9.27 25.05
N TYR A 22 -47.90 -8.61 24.41
CA TYR A 22 -49.32 -8.81 24.64
C TYR A 22 -49.95 -9.60 23.49
N TYR A 23 -50.80 -10.57 23.81
CA TYR A 23 -51.55 -11.37 22.82
C TYR A 23 -52.42 -10.53 21.87
N GLN A 24 -52.80 -9.33 22.30
CA GLN A 24 -53.59 -8.40 21.49
C GLN A 24 -52.82 -7.85 20.27
N TYR A 25 -51.49 -7.93 20.28
CA TYR A 25 -50.61 -7.46 19.20
C TYR A 25 -49.74 -8.63 18.69
N PRO A 26 -50.30 -9.51 17.84
CA PRO A 26 -49.61 -10.72 17.39
C PRO A 26 -48.35 -10.41 16.56
N ASP A 27 -48.35 -9.31 15.81
CA ASP A 27 -47.21 -8.93 14.98
C ASP A 27 -46.00 -8.47 15.81
N HIS A 28 -46.22 -7.68 16.87
CA HIS A 28 -45.17 -7.28 17.81
C HIS A 28 -44.62 -8.49 18.55
N THR A 29 -45.49 -9.40 19.00
CA THR A 29 -45.09 -10.64 19.68
C THR A 29 -44.23 -11.51 18.77
N LYS A 30 -44.67 -11.75 17.52
CA LYS A 30 -43.93 -12.53 16.52
C LYS A 30 -42.57 -11.89 16.22
N THR A 31 -42.53 -10.56 16.12
CA THR A 31 -41.31 -9.80 15.86
C THR A 31 -40.34 -9.89 17.04
N ALA A 32 -40.81 -9.73 18.28
CA ALA A 32 -40.00 -9.88 19.50
C ALA A 32 -39.42 -11.29 19.65
N ILE A 33 -40.20 -12.33 19.36
CA ILE A 33 -39.72 -13.72 19.32
C ILE A 33 -38.61 -13.89 18.29
N GLY A 34 -38.80 -13.32 17.09
CA GLY A 34 -37.77 -13.38 16.06
C GLY A 34 -36.49 -12.62 16.43
N LEU A 35 -36.61 -11.44 17.04
CA LEU A 35 -35.47 -10.65 17.53
C LEU A 35 -34.73 -11.39 18.64
N LYS A 36 -35.45 -12.09 19.51
CA LYS A 36 -34.87 -13.01 20.51
C LYS A 36 -34.10 -14.14 19.82
N GLY A 37 -34.68 -14.78 18.80
CA GLY A 37 -34.00 -15.83 18.03
C GLY A 37 -32.72 -15.36 17.32
N GLN A 38 -32.65 -14.08 16.96
CA GLN A 38 -31.46 -13.43 16.39
C GLN A 38 -30.46 -12.93 17.45
N GLY A 39 -30.78 -13.07 18.73
CA GLY A 39 -29.90 -12.67 19.84
C GLY A 39 -29.95 -11.20 20.23
N TYR A 40 -30.88 -10.41 19.67
CA TYR A 40 -31.06 -8.99 20.03
C TYR A 40 -31.81 -8.79 21.34
N LEU A 41 -32.72 -9.71 21.66
CA LEU A 41 -33.51 -9.68 22.89
C LEU A 41 -33.28 -10.94 23.71
N ILE A 42 -33.42 -10.82 25.03
CA ILE A 42 -33.45 -11.93 25.97
C ILE A 42 -34.74 -11.90 26.77
N SER A 43 -35.25 -13.07 27.16
CA SER A 43 -36.40 -13.17 28.05
C SER A 43 -35.93 -13.71 29.40
N PRO A 44 -36.22 -13.04 30.53
CA PRO A 44 -35.88 -13.56 31.84
C PRO A 44 -36.67 -14.84 32.13
N HIS A 45 -36.10 -15.74 32.93
CA HIS A 45 -36.75 -17.01 33.27
C HIS A 45 -38.06 -16.81 34.06
N VAL A 46 -38.14 -15.72 34.83
CA VAL A 46 -39.29 -15.43 35.71
C VAL A 46 -40.53 -14.99 34.93
N ASN A 47 -40.35 -14.26 33.81
CA ASN A 47 -41.45 -13.84 32.96
C ASN A 47 -41.05 -13.93 31.48
N PRO A 48 -41.47 -14.99 30.76
CA PRO A 48 -41.08 -15.21 29.37
C PRO A 48 -41.72 -14.22 28.39
N ASN A 49 -42.73 -13.45 28.82
CA ASN A 49 -43.41 -12.44 27.99
C ASN A 49 -42.70 -11.09 28.01
N ILE A 50 -41.75 -10.89 28.92
CA ILE A 50 -40.93 -9.68 28.98
C ILE A 50 -39.65 -9.91 28.17
N TYR A 51 -39.32 -8.93 27.35
CA TYR A 51 -38.12 -8.89 26.53
C TYR A 51 -37.24 -7.74 26.97
N LEU A 52 -36.00 -8.08 27.29
CA LEU A 52 -34.93 -7.16 27.66
C LEU A 52 -33.91 -7.11 26.52
N PRO A 53 -33.19 -6.00 26.35
CA PRO A 53 -32.10 -5.94 25.39
C PRO A 53 -31.00 -6.93 25.78
N SER A 54 -30.54 -7.70 24.80
CA SER A 54 -29.29 -8.47 24.89
C SER A 54 -28.10 -7.51 24.70
N LYS A 55 -26.86 -8.00 24.80
CA LYS A 55 -25.67 -7.23 24.43
C LYS A 55 -25.76 -6.65 23.00
N LEU A 56 -26.28 -7.44 22.05
CA LEU A 56 -26.53 -6.96 20.68
C LEU A 56 -27.69 -5.94 20.62
N GLY A 57 -28.71 -6.11 21.46
CA GLY A 57 -29.81 -5.15 21.59
C GLY A 57 -29.36 -3.83 22.21
N GLU A 58 -28.42 -3.86 23.15
CA GLU A 58 -27.79 -2.68 23.73
C GLU A 58 -27.01 -1.90 22.67
N GLU A 59 -26.27 -2.58 21.77
CA GLU A 59 -25.61 -1.92 20.64
C GLU A 59 -26.62 -1.18 19.74
N VAL A 60 -27.79 -1.78 19.49
CA VAL A 60 -28.88 -1.13 18.74
C VAL A 60 -29.37 0.12 19.49
N LEU A 61 -29.61 0.03 20.80
CA LEU A 61 -30.05 1.16 21.61
C LEU A 61 -29.00 2.28 21.64
N GLN A 62 -27.72 1.95 21.77
CA GLN A 62 -26.60 2.91 21.76
C GLN A 62 -26.46 3.62 20.41
N SER A 63 -26.82 2.95 19.31
CA SER A 63 -26.83 3.56 17.98
C SER A 63 -28.02 4.50 17.74
N GLY A 64 -28.93 4.63 18.71
CA GLY A 64 -30.09 5.52 18.64
C GLY A 64 -31.33 4.91 18.00
N GLY A 65 -31.42 3.57 17.91
CA GLY A 65 -32.59 2.87 17.38
C GLY A 65 -32.23 1.84 16.29
N TRP A 66 -33.23 1.08 15.85
CA TRP A 66 -33.02 0.02 14.85
C TRP A 66 -32.64 0.59 13.49
N LYS A 67 -33.30 1.67 13.06
CA LYS A 67 -33.02 2.31 11.77
C LYS A 67 -31.57 2.79 11.67
N SER A 68 -31.10 3.50 12.70
CA SER A 68 -29.72 4.01 12.76
C SER A 68 -28.69 2.88 12.79
N TYR A 69 -28.97 1.82 13.55
CA TYR A 69 -28.13 0.63 13.60
C TYR A 69 -27.95 -0.01 12.22
N ILE A 70 -29.04 -0.22 11.49
CA ILE A 70 -29.02 -0.83 10.15
C ILE A 70 -28.26 0.06 9.18
N GLU A 71 -28.52 1.37 9.18
CA GLU A 71 -27.81 2.32 8.32
C GLU A 71 -26.29 2.32 8.61
N GLN A 72 -25.90 2.25 9.88
CA GLN A 72 -24.50 2.16 10.26
C GLN A 72 -23.84 0.87 9.79
N LYS A 73 -24.51 -0.28 9.96
CA LYS A 73 -24.02 -1.58 9.48
C LYS A 73 -23.91 -1.62 7.95
N GLU A 74 -24.85 -1.02 7.25
CA GLU A 74 -24.82 -0.93 5.79
C GLU A 74 -23.64 -0.07 5.31
N LYS A 75 -23.42 1.11 5.93
CA LYS A 75 -22.24 1.94 5.65
C LYS A 75 -20.93 1.20 5.90
N GLN A 76 -20.84 0.43 6.99
CA GLN A 76 -19.65 -0.39 7.29
C GLN A 76 -19.44 -1.48 6.23
N ARG A 77 -20.50 -2.17 5.81
CA ARG A 77 -20.42 -3.18 4.73
C ARG A 77 -19.94 -2.57 3.43
N LEU A 78 -20.50 -1.43 3.03
CA LEU A 78 -20.08 -0.72 1.82
C LEU A 78 -18.61 -0.28 1.89
N GLN A 79 -18.11 0.11 3.06
CA GLN A 79 -16.69 0.43 3.23
C GLN A 79 -15.81 -0.81 3.14
N LEU A 80 -16.20 -1.91 3.76
CA LEU A 80 -15.48 -3.18 3.68
C LEU A 80 -15.44 -3.70 2.25
N ASP A 81 -16.55 -3.65 1.52
CA ASP A 81 -16.62 -4.07 0.11
C ASP A 81 -15.71 -3.22 -0.77
N LYS A 82 -15.68 -1.90 -0.54
CA LYS A 82 -14.74 -1.00 -1.21
C LYS A 82 -13.29 -1.37 -0.89
N MET A 83 -12.97 -1.58 0.38
CA MET A 83 -11.62 -1.99 0.81
C MET A 83 -11.19 -3.30 0.17
N GLN A 84 -12.07 -4.32 0.17
CA GLN A 84 -11.81 -5.60 -0.49
C GLN A 84 -11.59 -5.42 -1.99
N HIS A 85 -12.35 -4.53 -2.64
CA HIS A 85 -12.15 -4.24 -4.06
C HIS A 85 -10.77 -3.62 -4.32
N TYR A 86 -10.34 -2.66 -3.49
CA TYR A 86 -9.01 -2.06 -3.58
C TYR A 86 -7.89 -3.06 -3.28
N GLU A 87 -8.05 -3.92 -2.27
CA GLU A 87 -7.11 -4.99 -1.98
C GLU A 87 -6.98 -5.94 -3.15
N PHE A 88 -8.09 -6.33 -3.79
CA PHE A 88 -8.08 -7.20 -4.95
C PHE A 88 -7.36 -6.56 -6.14
N GLN A 89 -7.55 -5.26 -6.38
CA GLN A 89 -6.80 -4.54 -7.42
C GLN A 89 -5.31 -4.44 -7.11
N ASN A 90 -4.94 -4.17 -5.85
CA ASN A 90 -3.54 -4.11 -5.43
C ASN A 90 -2.84 -5.47 -5.54
N VAL A 91 -3.52 -6.56 -5.22
CA VAL A 91 -2.97 -7.93 -5.39
C VAL A 91 -2.75 -8.23 -6.87
N LYS A 92 -3.68 -7.84 -7.76
CA LYS A 92 -3.50 -8.00 -9.22
C LYS A 92 -2.30 -7.24 -9.75
N LEU A 93 -2.12 -5.98 -9.33
CA LEU A 93 -0.97 -5.16 -9.75
C LEU A 93 0.35 -5.74 -9.25
N LYS A 94 0.40 -6.20 -7.98
CA LYS A 94 1.58 -6.89 -7.43
C LYS A 94 1.90 -8.16 -8.21
N TYR A 95 0.91 -8.98 -8.51
CA TYR A 95 1.11 -10.22 -9.27
C TYR A 95 1.62 -9.92 -10.69
N TYR A 96 1.04 -8.94 -11.38
CA TYR A 96 1.43 -8.60 -12.75
C TYR A 96 2.81 -7.97 -12.85
N SER A 97 3.19 -7.11 -11.89
CA SER A 97 4.51 -6.49 -11.85
C SER A 97 5.61 -7.43 -11.33
N PHE A 98 5.25 -8.45 -10.52
CA PHE A 98 6.20 -9.42 -9.98
C PHE A 98 6.88 -10.27 -11.07
N TRP A 99 6.11 -10.79 -12.04
CA TRP A 99 6.64 -11.65 -13.10
C TRP A 99 7.76 -11.03 -13.95
N PRO A 100 7.61 -9.83 -14.53
CA PRO A 100 8.69 -9.22 -15.32
C PRO A 100 9.91 -8.89 -14.46
N VAL A 101 9.73 -8.45 -13.21
CA VAL A 101 10.84 -8.20 -12.28
C VAL A 101 11.58 -9.51 -11.96
N LEU A 102 10.85 -10.60 -11.71
CA LEU A 102 11.41 -11.93 -11.46
C LEU A 102 12.23 -12.42 -12.66
N ILE A 103 11.72 -12.25 -13.88
CA ILE A 103 12.40 -12.63 -15.13
C ILE A 103 13.68 -11.80 -15.31
N LEU A 104 13.63 -10.48 -15.13
CA LEU A 104 14.83 -9.64 -15.20
C LEU A 104 15.86 -10.01 -14.14
N ALA A 105 15.42 -10.25 -12.91
CA ALA A 105 16.30 -10.62 -11.80
C ALA A 105 16.97 -11.99 -12.04
N THR A 106 16.25 -12.97 -12.58
CA THR A 106 16.82 -14.28 -12.91
C THR A 106 17.82 -14.19 -14.06
N ILE A 107 17.50 -13.49 -15.15
CA ILE A 107 18.43 -13.29 -16.26
C ILE A 107 19.69 -12.55 -15.80
N GLY A 108 19.53 -11.44 -15.06
CA GLY A 108 20.63 -10.66 -14.51
C GLY A 108 21.47 -11.46 -13.52
N GLY A 109 20.82 -12.24 -12.65
CA GLY A 109 21.48 -13.12 -11.68
C GLY A 109 22.31 -14.21 -12.33
N VAL A 110 21.80 -14.85 -13.39
CA VAL A 110 22.55 -15.86 -14.16
C VAL A 110 23.76 -15.24 -14.84
N TYR A 111 23.59 -14.08 -15.50
CA TYR A 111 24.70 -13.40 -16.18
C TYR A 111 25.79 -12.97 -15.20
N SER A 112 25.39 -12.39 -14.06
CA SER A 112 26.31 -12.02 -12.98
C SER A 112 27.04 -13.25 -12.41
N SER A 113 26.32 -14.35 -12.18
CA SER A 113 26.90 -15.59 -11.66
C SER A 113 27.96 -16.17 -12.61
N ILE A 114 27.68 -16.19 -13.92
CA ILE A 114 28.65 -16.64 -14.94
C ILE A 114 29.90 -15.75 -14.94
N GLN A 115 29.72 -14.43 -14.87
CA GLN A 115 30.84 -13.49 -14.82
C GLN A 115 31.70 -13.68 -13.56
N ILE A 116 31.07 -13.91 -12.41
CA ILE A 116 31.75 -14.19 -11.14
C ILE A 116 32.53 -15.51 -11.26
N ILE A 117 31.91 -16.60 -11.71
CA ILE A 117 32.57 -17.90 -11.88
C ILE A 117 33.77 -17.79 -12.83
N ASN A 118 33.64 -17.07 -13.95
CA ASN A 118 34.72 -16.84 -14.90
C ASN A 118 35.85 -15.98 -14.29
N SER A 119 35.52 -15.00 -13.45
CA SER A 119 36.50 -14.16 -12.75
C SER A 119 37.26 -14.88 -11.62
N LEU A 120 36.66 -15.93 -11.03
CA LEU A 120 37.30 -16.78 -10.02
C LEU A 120 38.06 -17.96 -10.64
N SER A 121 37.61 -18.48 -11.79
CA SER A 121 38.25 -19.61 -12.49
C SER A 121 39.41 -19.19 -13.38
N THR A 122 39.56 -17.89 -13.68
CA THR A 122 40.75 -17.38 -14.34
C THR A 122 41.84 -17.13 -13.30
N PRO A 123 42.99 -17.84 -13.34
CA PRO A 123 44.12 -17.45 -12.52
C PRO A 123 44.51 -16.03 -12.93
N LYS A 124 44.47 -15.08 -11.98
CA LYS A 124 44.88 -13.68 -12.18
C LYS A 124 46.06 -13.62 -13.15
N PRO A 125 45.90 -13.16 -14.40
CA PRO A 125 47.06 -12.81 -15.19
C PRO A 125 47.58 -11.50 -14.59
N ASN A 126 48.54 -11.63 -13.67
CA ASN A 126 49.52 -10.61 -13.27
C ASN A 126 49.20 -9.21 -13.79
N THR A 127 48.29 -8.50 -13.10
CA THR A 127 47.96 -7.10 -13.39
C THR A 127 49.18 -6.18 -13.25
N GLU A 128 50.30 -6.70 -12.74
CA GLU A 128 51.59 -6.01 -12.69
C GLU A 128 52.34 -5.92 -14.03
N ARG A 129 51.98 -6.71 -15.07
CA ARG A 129 52.69 -6.66 -16.36
C ARG A 129 52.16 -5.62 -17.34
N LYS A 130 50.85 -5.30 -17.32
CA LYS A 130 50.29 -4.27 -18.23
C LYS A 130 50.65 -2.82 -17.83
N ILE A 131 50.98 -2.56 -16.56
CA ILE A 131 51.40 -1.23 -16.11
C ILE A 131 52.89 -0.96 -16.42
N LYS A 132 53.73 -2.01 -16.49
CA LYS A 132 55.17 -1.85 -16.80
C LYS A 132 55.46 -1.69 -18.30
N GLU A 133 54.61 -2.20 -19.20
CA GLU A 133 54.82 -2.07 -20.65
C GLU A 133 54.39 -0.70 -21.20
N GLN A 134 53.32 -0.09 -20.69
CA GLN A 134 52.97 1.28 -21.08
C GLN A 134 53.96 2.34 -20.54
N LYS A 135 54.59 2.08 -19.39
CA LYS A 135 55.61 3.00 -18.83
C LYS A 135 56.95 2.94 -19.58
N LYS A 136 57.27 1.84 -20.28
CA LYS A 136 58.49 1.74 -21.12
C LYS A 136 58.35 2.38 -22.50
N VAL A 137 57.14 2.45 -23.07
CA VAL A 137 56.91 3.07 -24.40
C VAL A 137 56.87 4.60 -24.33
N ILE A 138 56.46 5.18 -23.19
CA ILE A 138 56.38 6.63 -23.02
C ILE A 138 57.76 7.25 -22.69
N VAL A 139 58.63 6.53 -21.98
CA VAL A 139 59.97 7.04 -21.60
C VAL A 139 60.98 6.97 -22.74
N SER A 140 60.84 6.03 -23.68
CA SER A 140 61.76 5.90 -24.83
C SER A 140 61.46 6.82 -26.01
N LYS A 141 60.30 7.49 -26.04
CA LYS A 141 59.95 8.49 -27.06
C LYS A 141 60.15 9.94 -26.62
N LEU A 142 60.60 10.19 -25.39
CA LEU A 142 60.72 11.55 -24.83
C LEU A 142 62.16 12.13 -24.88
N HIS A 143 63.17 11.35 -25.25
CA HIS A 143 64.57 11.78 -25.20
C HIS A 143 65.33 11.49 -26.51
N THR A 144 65.02 12.26 -27.55
CA THR A 144 65.84 12.59 -28.75
C THR A 144 64.83 13.07 -29.80
N SER A 145 64.89 14.23 -30.44
CA SER A 145 65.87 15.31 -30.48
C SER A 145 65.11 16.54 -30.98
N SER A 146 65.46 17.69 -30.42
CA SER A 146 65.13 19.02 -30.90
C SER A 146 65.94 19.35 -32.17
N GLU A 147 65.29 19.74 -33.28
CA GLU A 147 65.94 20.63 -34.26
C GLU A 147 64.93 21.40 -35.14
N THR A 148 64.88 22.71 -34.88
CA THR A 148 64.63 23.89 -35.72
C THR A 148 64.22 23.71 -37.19
N GLN A 149 63.09 24.34 -37.59
CA GLN A 149 62.99 25.31 -38.71
C GLN A 149 61.62 26.03 -38.75
N ARG A 150 61.64 27.37 -38.61
CA ARG A 150 60.63 28.36 -39.11
C ARG A 150 60.99 28.72 -40.56
N PRO A 151 60.18 29.42 -41.40
CA PRO A 151 58.97 30.25 -41.17
C PRO A 151 57.80 29.81 -42.11
N LEU A 152 56.58 30.39 -42.20
CA LEU A 152 56.20 31.76 -42.57
C LEU A 152 54.65 31.78 -42.73
N ASN A 153 54.02 32.92 -42.41
CA ASN A 153 52.69 33.40 -42.83
C ASN A 153 51.38 32.88 -42.18
N GLY A 154 50.64 33.84 -41.61
CA GLY A 154 49.16 33.80 -41.59
C GLY A 154 48.45 34.18 -40.28
N LEU A 155 48.53 35.43 -39.83
CA LEU A 155 47.46 36.05 -39.01
C LEU A 155 46.19 36.19 -39.89
N PRO A 156 44.94 36.27 -39.35
CA PRO A 156 44.60 37.28 -38.35
C PRO A 156 43.62 36.89 -37.22
N LEU A 157 43.84 37.60 -36.10
CA LEU A 157 42.88 38.26 -35.21
C LEU A 157 41.41 37.79 -35.21
N LYS A 158 40.93 37.43 -34.00
CA LYS A 158 39.84 38.21 -33.39
C LYS A 158 39.90 38.19 -31.87
N SER A 159 40.24 39.35 -31.32
CA SER A 159 40.07 39.78 -29.95
C SER A 159 38.58 40.01 -29.63
N ALA A 160 38.14 39.65 -28.43
CA ALA A 160 37.10 40.38 -27.69
C ALA A 160 37.11 39.96 -26.21
N ASP A 161 37.87 40.73 -25.44
CA ASP A 161 37.59 41.26 -24.10
C ASP A 161 36.71 40.48 -23.10
N THR A 162 37.38 40.09 -22.02
CA THR A 162 37.04 40.36 -20.62
C THR A 162 35.88 41.32 -20.36
N THR A 163 34.96 40.95 -19.47
CA THR A 163 34.68 41.75 -18.24
C THR A 163 34.01 40.89 -17.17
N SER A 164 34.64 40.93 -16.00
CA SER A 164 34.22 40.45 -14.69
C SER A 164 33.09 41.28 -14.04
N ARG A 165 32.19 40.64 -13.29
CA ARG A 165 31.55 41.18 -12.06
C ARG A 165 30.78 40.02 -11.41
N SER A 166 31.15 39.44 -10.26
CA SER A 166 31.34 39.96 -8.90
C SER A 166 30.12 40.68 -8.31
N THR A 167 29.53 40.02 -7.30
CA THR A 167 29.04 40.45 -5.96
C THR A 167 27.67 39.84 -5.66
N LYS A 168 27.55 38.90 -4.71
CA LYS A 168 27.36 39.11 -3.25
C LYS A 168 26.24 40.10 -2.94
N SER A 169 25.08 39.59 -2.50
CA SER A 169 24.58 39.67 -1.12
C SER A 169 23.34 38.79 -0.98
#